data_AF-A0A8T3X8A6-F1
#
_entry.id   AF-A0A8T3X8A6-F1
#
_cell.length_a   1.000
_cell.length_b   1.000
_cell.length_c   1.000
_cell.angle_alpha   90.00
_cell.angle_beta   90.00
_cell.angle_gamma   90.00
#
_symmetry.space_group_name_H-M   'P 1'
#
loop_
_entity.id
_entity.type
_entity.pdbx_description
1 polymer ?
#
loop_
_entity_poly.entity_id
_entity_poly.type
_entity_poly.pdbx_seq_one_letter_code
_entity_poly.pdbx_strand_id
1 'polypeptide(L)'
;MDINTFLQEIIKDITNKIKLSCVMQFGSSTYSKDPRDIDLVLFSKEKVLKTREIISLIQIIKENEKENKDIVFDFGGLDRKRDSPYKITLIFLASCELQIEHNPHDLFFLKNLTEDKTIRILYGKNPLRKLKIELSNKHLLEMLSVDLKHTLRKSLDDEKYKLEAIYALFKTFLRAMLINFKIFKKNELLNNFKSKYGKLIALPTESNRILQHNLETKDFEEILIFCERCLDFLVIK
;
A
#
# COMPACT_ATOMS: atom_id res chain seq x y z
N MET A 1 16.12 4.20 -22.61
CA MET A 1 15.48 2.88 -22.69
C MET A 1 14.03 3.04 -22.25
N ASP A 2 13.08 2.38 -22.91
CA ASP A 2 11.67 2.39 -22.48
C ASP A 2 11.53 1.64 -21.14
N ILE A 3 10.72 2.17 -20.22
CA ILE A 3 10.59 1.62 -18.87
C ILE A 3 9.96 0.21 -18.90
N ASN A 4 9.09 -0.09 -19.86
CA ASN A 4 8.51 -1.43 -19.97
C ASN A 4 9.55 -2.43 -20.46
N THR A 5 10.42 -2.05 -21.41
CA THR A 5 11.55 -2.88 -21.84
C THR A 5 12.48 -3.18 -20.66
N PHE A 6 12.85 -2.16 -19.89
CA PHE A 6 13.66 -2.34 -18.69
C PHE A 6 13.00 -3.30 -17.68
N LEU A 7 11.70 -3.13 -17.41
CA LEU A 7 10.96 -4.02 -16.52
C LEU A 7 10.98 -5.48 -16.99
N GLN A 8 10.85 -5.72 -18.29
CA GLN A 8 10.92 -7.08 -18.83
C GLN A 8 12.31 -7.69 -18.66
N GLU A 9 13.36 -6.91 -18.90
CA GLU A 9 14.75 -7.36 -18.74
C GLU A 9 15.06 -7.70 -17.27
N ILE A 10 14.75 -6.81 -16.33
CA ILE A 10 15.04 -7.08 -14.93
C ILE A 10 14.20 -8.23 -14.37
N ILE A 11 12.95 -8.40 -14.80
CA ILE A 11 12.12 -9.54 -14.40
C ILE A 11 12.70 -10.85 -14.92
N LYS A 12 13.24 -10.85 -16.14
CA LYS A 12 13.95 -12.01 -16.69
C LYS A 12 15.19 -12.33 -15.85
N ASP A 13 15.99 -11.33 -15.48
CA ASP A 13 17.18 -11.55 -14.64
C ASP A 13 16.85 -12.08 -13.26
N ILE A 14 15.81 -11.51 -12.63
CA ILE A 14 15.30 -11.97 -11.33
C ILE A 14 14.82 -13.42 -11.44
N THR A 15 13.98 -13.74 -12.43
CA THR A 15 13.38 -15.08 -12.56
C THR A 15 14.38 -16.17 -12.98
N ASN A 16 15.50 -15.79 -13.58
CA ASN A 16 16.61 -16.72 -13.87
C ASN A 16 17.39 -17.11 -12.61
N LYS A 17 17.49 -16.22 -11.62
CA LYS A 17 18.28 -16.45 -10.39
C LYS A 17 17.43 -16.84 -9.18
N ILE A 18 16.15 -16.47 -9.18
CA ILE A 18 15.25 -16.61 -8.03
C ILE A 18 14.00 -17.38 -8.43
N LYS A 19 13.61 -18.35 -7.61
CA LYS A 19 12.45 -19.20 -7.89
C LYS A 19 11.15 -18.47 -7.57
N LEU A 20 10.67 -17.70 -8.52
CA LEU A 20 9.39 -17.00 -8.40
C LEU A 20 8.22 -17.83 -8.94
N SER A 21 7.06 -17.70 -8.28
CA SER A 21 5.77 -18.20 -8.74
C SER A 21 5.03 -17.14 -9.58
N CYS A 22 5.24 -15.85 -9.25
CA CYS A 22 4.62 -14.73 -9.92
C CYS A 22 5.39 -13.43 -9.71
N VAL A 23 5.35 -12.55 -10.71
CA VAL A 23 5.67 -11.12 -10.56
C VAL A 23 4.44 -10.32 -10.96
N MET A 24 4.01 -9.42 -10.07
CA MET A 24 2.87 -8.54 -10.29
C MET A 24 3.28 -7.09 -10.23
N GLN A 25 2.65 -6.28 -11.07
CA GLN A 25 2.60 -4.84 -10.94
C GLN A 25 1.21 -4.42 -10.46
N PHE A 26 1.15 -3.50 -9.50
CA PHE A 26 -0.09 -3.03 -8.90
C PHE A 26 -0.08 -1.51 -8.64
N GLY A 27 -1.17 -0.98 -8.10
CA GLY A 27 -1.25 0.43 -7.71
C GLY A 27 -1.43 1.38 -8.89
N SER A 28 -1.09 2.66 -8.70
CA SER A 28 -1.26 3.70 -9.73
C SER A 28 -0.43 3.44 -10.99
N SER A 29 0.65 2.67 -10.86
CA SER A 29 1.56 2.32 -11.94
C SER A 29 0.89 1.53 -13.07
N THR A 30 -0.21 0.82 -12.79
CA THR A 30 -0.92 -0.02 -13.78
C THR A 30 -1.79 0.78 -14.76
N TYR A 31 -2.06 2.05 -14.48
CA TYR A 31 -2.93 2.90 -15.30
C TYR A 31 -2.14 3.77 -16.30
N SER A 32 -0.85 4.01 -16.03
CA SER A 32 0.00 4.83 -16.89
C SER A 32 0.59 4.01 -18.04
N LYS A 33 0.80 4.68 -19.18
CA LYS A 33 1.65 4.14 -20.27
C LYS A 33 3.14 4.35 -19.99
N ASP A 34 3.46 5.35 -19.17
CA ASP A 34 4.81 5.71 -18.73
C ASP A 34 4.80 5.92 -17.20
N PRO A 35 4.81 4.84 -16.40
CA PRO A 35 4.76 4.95 -14.95
C PRO A 35 6.12 5.36 -14.38
N ARG A 36 6.14 6.48 -13.64
CA ARG A 36 7.34 6.95 -12.92
C ARG A 36 7.50 6.35 -11.52
N ASP A 37 6.41 5.88 -10.93
CA ASP A 37 6.38 5.20 -9.64
C ASP A 37 5.73 3.83 -9.88
N ILE A 38 6.48 2.76 -9.63
CA ILE A 38 6.15 1.40 -10.02
C ILE A 38 6.21 0.50 -8.79
N ASP A 39 5.08 -0.09 -8.44
CA ASP A 39 5.02 -1.06 -7.34
C ASP A 39 4.99 -2.48 -7.90
N LEU A 40 5.95 -3.31 -7.49
CA LEU A 40 6.02 -4.72 -7.83
C LEU A 40 5.92 -5.62 -6.60
N VAL A 41 5.21 -6.73 -6.76
CA VAL A 41 5.23 -7.85 -5.81
C VAL A 41 5.87 -9.06 -6.46
N LEU A 42 6.91 -9.59 -5.83
CA LEU A 42 7.59 -10.81 -6.20
C LEU A 42 7.10 -11.93 -5.28
N PHE A 43 6.39 -12.91 -5.80
CA PHE A 43 5.95 -14.08 -5.03
C PHE A 43 6.94 -15.22 -5.23
N SER A 44 7.61 -15.63 -4.16
CA SER A 44 8.49 -16.81 -4.17
C SER A 44 7.69 -18.11 -4.27
N LYS A 45 8.31 -19.14 -4.84
CA LYS A 45 7.85 -20.54 -4.71
C LYS A 45 8.25 -21.15 -3.37
N GLU A 46 9.26 -20.58 -2.72
CA GLU A 46 9.77 -21.10 -1.47
C GLU A 46 8.82 -20.80 -0.32
N LYS A 47 8.76 -21.71 0.65
CA LYS A 47 7.92 -21.53 1.85
C LYS A 47 8.41 -20.35 2.68
N VAL A 48 9.73 -20.18 2.80
CA VAL A 48 10.40 -19.10 3.53
C VAL A 48 11.53 -18.58 2.64
N LEU A 49 11.66 -17.27 2.54
CA LEU A 49 12.74 -16.65 1.76
C LEU A 49 14.10 -17.02 2.34
N LYS A 50 14.97 -17.58 1.49
CA LYS A 50 16.33 -17.90 1.91
C LYS A 50 17.20 -16.66 1.81
N THR A 51 18.08 -16.44 2.78
CA THR A 51 19.03 -15.31 2.78
C THR A 51 19.81 -15.21 1.47
N ARG A 52 20.19 -16.35 0.87
CA ARG A 52 20.88 -16.37 -0.43
C ARG A 52 20.03 -15.79 -1.57
N GLU A 53 18.74 -16.08 -1.61
CA GLU A 53 17.84 -15.51 -2.64
C GLU A 53 17.66 -14.01 -2.44
N ILE A 54 17.53 -13.56 -1.19
CA ILE A 54 17.46 -12.13 -0.84
C ILE A 54 18.75 -11.41 -1.28
N ILE A 55 19.92 -12.00 -1.00
CA ILE A 55 21.21 -11.46 -1.44
C ILE A 55 21.27 -11.39 -2.97
N SER A 56 20.85 -12.45 -3.68
CA SER A 56 20.81 -12.44 -5.14
C SER A 56 19.89 -11.36 -5.69
N LEU A 57 18.72 -11.13 -5.09
CA LEU A 57 17.82 -10.05 -5.48
C LEU A 57 18.50 -8.69 -5.34
N ILE A 58 19.10 -8.43 -4.18
CA ILE A 58 19.80 -7.18 -3.88
C ILE A 58 20.96 -6.96 -4.86
N GLN A 59 21.71 -8.01 -5.22
CA GLN A 59 22.80 -7.92 -6.18
C GLN A 59 22.31 -7.50 -7.57
N ILE A 60 21.28 -8.17 -8.10
CA ILE A 60 20.67 -7.85 -9.40
C ILE A 60 20.22 -6.38 -9.42
N ILE A 61 19.57 -5.93 -8.36
CA ILE A 61 19.08 -4.55 -8.23
C ILE A 61 20.25 -3.56 -8.22
N LYS A 62 21.27 -3.79 -7.40
CA LYS A 62 22.42 -2.88 -7.32
C LYS A 62 23.20 -2.81 -8.63
N GLU A 63 23.33 -3.92 -9.35
CA GLU A 63 23.92 -3.97 -10.69
C GLU A 63 23.11 -3.09 -11.64
N ASN A 64 21.78 -3.26 -11.65
CA ASN A 64 20.88 -2.46 -12.50
C ASN A 64 20.88 -0.97 -12.16
N GLU A 65 20.88 -0.58 -10.88
CA GLU A 65 20.97 0.83 -10.47
C GLU A 65 22.29 1.49 -10.88
N LYS A 66 23.38 0.73 -10.89
CA LYS A 66 24.70 1.21 -11.33
C LYS A 66 24.73 1.47 -12.83
N GLU A 67 24.10 0.59 -13.60
CA GLU A 67 24.01 0.68 -15.06
C GLU A 67 22.97 1.72 -15.52
N ASN A 68 21.88 1.90 -14.75
CA ASN A 68 20.75 2.75 -15.08
C ASN A 68 20.54 3.83 -14.01
N LYS A 69 21.22 4.97 -14.18
CA LYS A 69 21.14 6.10 -13.23
C LYS A 69 19.75 6.73 -13.10
N ASP A 70 18.86 6.50 -14.06
CA ASP A 70 17.49 7.04 -14.04
C ASP A 70 16.50 6.20 -13.23
N ILE A 71 16.96 5.10 -12.62
CA ILE A 71 16.13 4.15 -11.90
C ILE A 71 16.65 3.97 -10.48
N VAL A 72 15.76 4.02 -9.50
CA VAL A 72 16.06 3.66 -8.11
C VAL A 72 15.07 2.61 -7.61
N PHE A 73 15.58 1.67 -6.82
CA PHE A 73 14.79 0.63 -6.18
C PHE A 73 14.59 0.89 -4.69
N ASP A 74 13.46 0.42 -4.18
CA ASP A 74 13.12 0.43 -2.76
C ASP A 74 12.58 -0.96 -2.36
N PHE A 75 12.84 -1.38 -1.13
CA PHE A 75 12.31 -2.61 -0.56
C PHE A 75 11.29 -2.25 0.52
N GLY A 76 10.00 -2.44 0.22
CA GLY A 76 8.94 -2.23 1.22
C GLY A 76 8.77 -0.80 1.73
N GLY A 77 9.28 0.22 1.04
CA GLY A 77 9.05 1.63 1.39
C GLY A 77 9.99 2.18 2.47
N LEU A 78 11.13 1.54 2.70
CA LEU A 78 12.07 1.90 3.77
C LEU A 78 13.10 2.90 3.25
N ASP A 79 12.90 4.17 3.61
CA ASP A 79 13.78 5.34 3.44
C ASP A 79 14.61 5.42 2.15
N ARG A 80 14.13 6.30 1.27
CA ARG A 80 14.71 6.58 -0.06
C ARG A 80 16.06 7.30 0.07
N LYS A 81 17.07 6.83 -0.66
CA LYS A 81 18.42 7.44 -0.64
C LYS A 81 18.69 8.49 -1.73
N ARG A 82 17.96 8.50 -2.85
CA ARG A 82 18.15 9.49 -3.92
C ARG A 82 16.89 9.76 -4.74
N ASP A 83 16.81 10.97 -5.31
CA ASP A 83 15.82 11.28 -6.34
C ASP A 83 16.21 10.67 -7.69
N SER A 84 15.20 10.18 -8.40
CA SER A 84 15.34 9.50 -9.68
C SER A 84 14.05 9.63 -10.49
N PRO A 85 14.12 9.74 -11.83
CA PRO A 85 12.94 9.81 -12.70
C PRO A 85 11.99 8.62 -12.55
N TYR A 86 12.54 7.41 -12.41
CA TYR A 86 11.78 6.17 -12.22
C TYR A 86 12.08 5.56 -10.85
N LYS A 87 11.03 5.21 -10.13
CA LYS A 87 11.07 4.63 -8.79
C LYS A 87 10.37 3.29 -8.84
N ILE A 88 11.05 2.24 -8.37
CA ILE A 88 10.52 0.87 -8.37
C ILE A 88 10.54 0.33 -6.93
N THR A 89 9.38 0.21 -6.32
CA THR A 89 9.21 -0.43 -5.02
C THR A 89 8.99 -1.93 -5.21
N LEU A 90 9.80 -2.74 -4.54
CA LEU A 90 9.74 -4.20 -4.55
C LEU A 90 9.25 -4.70 -3.19
N ILE A 91 8.26 -5.59 -3.25
CA ILE A 91 7.77 -6.36 -2.10
C ILE A 91 8.04 -7.82 -2.41
N PHE A 92 8.93 -8.46 -1.65
CA PHE A 92 9.31 -9.85 -1.86
C PHE A 92 8.64 -10.73 -0.80
N LEU A 93 7.73 -11.61 -1.23
CA LEU A 93 6.92 -12.45 -0.35
C LEU A 93 7.23 -13.94 -0.54
N ALA A 94 7.39 -14.66 0.57
CA ALA A 94 7.38 -16.11 0.63
C ALA A 94 5.96 -16.67 0.42
N SER A 95 5.86 -17.94 0.01
CA SER A 95 4.55 -18.56 -0.17
C SER A 95 3.77 -18.75 1.14
N CYS A 96 4.44 -18.85 2.30
CA CYS A 96 3.74 -18.92 3.59
C CYS A 96 3.12 -17.58 4.01
N GLU A 97 3.60 -16.46 3.47
CA GLU A 97 3.08 -15.13 3.83
C GLU A 97 1.66 -14.89 3.27
N LEU A 98 1.25 -15.70 2.28
CA LEU A 98 -0.13 -15.74 1.77
C LEU A 98 -1.13 -16.37 2.75
N GLN A 99 -0.63 -17.02 3.81
CA GLN A 99 -1.44 -17.69 4.83
C GLN A 99 -1.45 -16.92 6.16
N ILE A 100 -0.94 -15.69 6.19
CA ILE A 100 -0.90 -14.88 7.41
C ILE A 100 -2.33 -14.47 7.79
N GLU A 101 -2.75 -14.85 9.00
CA GLU A 101 -4.05 -14.49 9.57
C GLU A 101 -3.96 -13.41 10.65
N HIS A 102 -2.76 -13.02 11.08
CA HIS A 102 -2.59 -12.23 12.31
C HIS A 102 -2.01 -10.83 12.12
N ASN A 103 -1.23 -10.55 11.08
CA ASN A 103 -0.71 -9.19 10.87
C ASN A 103 -1.76 -8.34 10.13
N PRO A 104 -2.38 -7.34 10.77
CA PRO A 104 -3.46 -6.57 10.15
C PRO A 104 -3.01 -5.74 8.94
N HIS A 105 -1.78 -5.23 8.94
CA HIS A 105 -1.25 -4.45 7.80
C HIS A 105 -1.00 -5.35 6.58
N ASP A 106 -0.46 -6.56 6.79
CA ASP A 106 -0.27 -7.54 5.70
C ASP A 106 -1.61 -8.01 5.16
N LEU A 107 -2.58 -8.28 6.04
CA LEU A 107 -3.96 -8.60 5.65
C LEU A 107 -4.59 -7.48 4.83
N PHE A 108 -4.44 -6.23 5.25
CA PHE A 108 -4.94 -5.07 4.51
C PHE A 108 -4.28 -4.95 3.13
N PHE A 109 -2.97 -5.13 3.06
CA PHE A 109 -2.21 -5.12 1.81
C PHE A 109 -2.69 -6.24 0.85
N LEU A 110 -2.71 -7.49 1.31
CA LEU A 110 -3.14 -8.63 0.53
C LEU A 110 -4.62 -8.51 0.11
N LYS A 111 -5.49 -7.98 0.97
CA LYS A 111 -6.89 -7.70 0.64
C LYS A 111 -7.00 -6.72 -0.53
N ASN A 112 -6.28 -5.60 -0.48
CA ASN A 112 -6.23 -4.66 -1.60
C ASN A 112 -5.68 -5.33 -2.88
N LEU A 113 -4.68 -6.20 -2.78
CA LEU A 113 -4.21 -6.90 -3.98
C LEU A 113 -5.24 -7.89 -4.54
N THR A 114 -5.95 -8.64 -3.69
CA THR A 114 -6.94 -9.63 -4.15
C THR A 114 -8.11 -9.01 -4.91
N GLU A 115 -8.43 -7.74 -4.63
CA GLU A 115 -9.57 -7.03 -5.21
C GLU A 115 -9.20 -6.01 -6.29
N ASP A 116 -7.90 -5.73 -6.49
CA ASP A 116 -7.44 -4.80 -7.52
C ASP A 116 -7.60 -5.41 -8.92
N LYS A 117 -8.56 -4.87 -9.67
CA LYS A 117 -8.89 -5.31 -11.04
C LYS A 117 -7.87 -4.87 -12.09
N THR A 118 -6.89 -4.07 -11.71
CA THR A 118 -5.92 -3.45 -12.61
C THR A 118 -4.53 -4.04 -12.51
N ILE A 119 -4.33 -5.03 -11.64
CA ILE A 119 -3.07 -5.75 -11.52
C ILE A 119 -2.62 -6.28 -12.88
N ARG A 120 -1.34 -6.04 -13.21
CA ARG A 120 -0.68 -6.62 -14.37
C ARG A 120 0.20 -7.77 -13.90
N ILE A 121 0.01 -8.94 -14.51
CA ILE A 121 0.89 -10.10 -14.27
C ILE A 121 2.04 -10.02 -15.27
N LEU A 122 3.23 -9.76 -14.77
CA LEU A 122 4.43 -9.63 -15.60
C LEU A 122 5.16 -10.97 -15.75
N TYR A 123 5.00 -11.88 -14.79
CA TYR A 123 5.51 -13.25 -14.86
C TYR A 123 4.63 -14.22 -14.07
N GLY A 124 4.54 -15.46 -14.52
CA GLY A 124 3.91 -16.56 -13.78
C GLY A 124 2.39 -16.51 -13.69
N LYS A 125 1.83 -17.08 -12.62
CA LYS A 125 0.37 -17.16 -12.39
C LYS A 125 0.02 -16.48 -11.07
N ASN A 126 -1.05 -15.68 -11.08
CA ASN A 126 -1.52 -14.96 -9.89
C ASN A 126 -1.91 -15.93 -8.75
N PRO A 127 -1.15 -16.00 -7.62
CA PRO A 127 -1.45 -16.88 -6.50
C PRO A 127 -2.64 -16.40 -5.65
N LEU A 128 -3.12 -15.16 -5.83
CA LEU A 128 -4.18 -14.54 -5.03
C LEU A 128 -5.58 -14.88 -5.52
N ARG A 129 -5.76 -15.48 -6.72
CA ARG A 129 -7.08 -15.71 -7.36
C ARG A 129 -8.10 -16.47 -6.51
N LYS A 130 -7.64 -17.28 -5.55
CA LYS A 130 -8.51 -18.09 -4.68
C LYS A 130 -8.51 -17.61 -3.23
N LEU A 131 -7.71 -16.59 -2.89
CA LEU A 131 -7.65 -16.07 -1.55
C LEU A 131 -8.83 -15.13 -1.32
N LYS A 132 -9.60 -15.41 -0.28
CA LYS A 132 -10.62 -14.50 0.23
C LYS A 132 -10.12 -13.99 1.58
N ILE A 133 -9.83 -12.71 1.63
CA ILE A 133 -9.39 -12.04 2.85
C ILE A 133 -10.53 -11.16 3.35
N GLU A 134 -10.81 -11.25 4.64
CA GLU A 134 -11.81 -10.44 5.33
C GLU A 134 -11.20 -9.97 6.65
N LEU A 135 -11.16 -8.66 6.86
CA LEU A 135 -10.57 -8.09 8.07
C LEU A 135 -11.65 -8.02 9.15
N SER A 136 -11.41 -8.65 10.30
CA SER A 136 -12.28 -8.48 11.46
C SER A 136 -12.21 -7.04 12.00
N ASN A 137 -13.21 -6.62 12.78
CA ASN A 137 -13.15 -5.33 13.46
C ASN A 137 -11.90 -5.22 14.36
N LYS A 138 -11.49 -6.33 14.99
CA LYS A 138 -10.25 -6.39 15.77
C LYS A 138 -9.01 -6.10 14.92
N HIS A 139 -8.90 -6.68 13.73
CA HIS A 139 -7.79 -6.38 12.81
C HIS A 139 -7.76 -4.90 12.44
N LEU A 140 -8.93 -4.32 12.09
CA LEU A 140 -9.03 -2.90 11.75
C LEU A 140 -8.67 -2.00 12.93
N LEU A 141 -9.14 -2.33 14.12
CA LEU A 141 -8.86 -1.59 15.34
C LEU A 141 -7.35 -1.58 15.66
N GLU A 142 -6.71 -2.76 15.63
CA GLU A 142 -5.27 -2.90 15.87
C GLU A 142 -4.45 -2.08 14.86
N MET A 143 -4.75 -2.21 13.57
CA MET A 143 -4.09 -1.48 12.49
C MET A 143 -4.23 0.04 12.67
N LEU A 144 -5.46 0.53 12.79
CA LEU A 144 -5.77 1.96 12.83
C LEU A 144 -5.26 2.62 14.12
N SER A 145 -5.25 1.88 15.24
CA SER A 145 -4.69 2.38 16.50
C SER A 145 -3.18 2.58 16.41
N VAL A 146 -2.48 1.69 15.71
CA VAL A 146 -1.03 1.80 15.48
C VAL A 146 -0.74 2.97 14.53
N ASP A 147 -1.46 3.06 13.41
CA ASP A 147 -1.32 4.17 12.45
C ASP A 147 -1.58 5.54 13.08
N LEU A 148 -2.62 5.65 13.94
CA LEU A 148 -2.92 6.87 14.68
C LEU A 148 -1.75 7.30 15.56
N LYS A 149 -1.20 6.39 16.38
CA LYS A 149 -0.08 6.70 17.28
C LYS A 149 1.18 7.11 16.51
N HIS A 150 1.52 6.39 15.44
CA HIS A 150 2.69 6.72 14.62
C HIS A 150 2.53 8.07 13.93
N THR A 151 1.36 8.35 13.38
CA THR A 151 1.07 9.60 12.68
C THR A 151 1.07 10.77 13.64
N LEU A 152 0.41 10.65 14.80
CA LEU A 152 0.38 11.68 15.83
C LEU A 152 1.79 12.01 16.33
N ARG A 153 2.61 11.00 16.64
CA ARG A 153 3.99 11.21 17.05
C ARG A 153 4.76 12.06 16.04
N LYS A 154 4.73 11.67 14.76
CA LYS A 154 5.40 12.42 13.68
C LYS A 154 4.84 13.83 13.49
N SER A 155 3.54 14.01 13.67
CA SER A 155 2.87 15.30 13.50
C SER A 155 3.23 16.33 14.57
N LEU A 156 3.70 15.87 15.74
CA LEU A 156 4.14 16.73 16.84
C LEU A 156 5.62 17.13 16.72
N ASP A 157 6.40 16.43 15.90
CA ASP A 157 7.81 16.72 15.68
C ASP A 157 8.03 17.88 14.67
N ASP A 158 7.07 18.17 13.79
CA ASP A 158 7.17 19.21 12.75
C ASP A 158 5.79 19.72 12.27
N GLU A 159 5.53 21.02 12.45
CA GLU A 159 4.28 21.69 12.05
C GLU A 159 3.98 21.63 10.55
N LYS A 160 5.00 21.59 9.68
CA LYS A 160 4.81 21.44 8.23
C LYS A 160 4.31 20.04 7.88
N TYR A 161 4.79 19.01 8.58
CA TYR A 161 4.34 17.63 8.38
C TYR A 161 2.98 17.34 9.02
N LYS A 162 2.52 18.20 9.93
CA LYS A 162 1.26 18.01 10.68
C LYS A 162 0.04 17.85 9.78
N LEU A 163 -0.16 18.74 8.81
CA LEU A 163 -1.31 18.67 7.89
C LEU A 163 -1.19 17.50 6.91
N GLU A 164 0.01 17.21 6.41
CA GLU A 164 0.24 16.05 5.54
C GLU A 164 -0.03 14.73 6.27
N ALA A 165 0.43 14.63 7.52
CA ALA A 165 0.22 13.49 8.38
C ALA A 165 -1.27 13.27 8.65
N ILE A 166 -2.02 14.32 8.98
CA ILE A 166 -3.46 14.20 9.26
C ILE A 166 -4.28 13.90 8.01
N TYR A 167 -3.89 14.41 6.84
CA TYR A 167 -4.49 14.02 5.56
C TYR A 167 -4.29 12.53 5.28
N ALA A 168 -3.06 12.04 5.44
CA ALA A 168 -2.75 10.62 5.27
C ALA A 168 -3.61 9.76 6.21
N LEU A 169 -3.75 10.20 7.46
CA LEU A 169 -4.57 9.54 8.46
C LEU A 169 -6.04 9.45 8.04
N PHE A 170 -6.65 10.58 7.67
CA PHE A 170 -8.04 10.64 7.22
C PHE A 170 -8.31 9.65 6.08
N LYS A 171 -7.42 9.64 5.09
CA LYS A 171 -7.51 8.73 3.95
C LYS A 171 -7.35 7.26 4.36
N THR A 172 -6.44 6.95 5.27
CA THR A 172 -6.23 5.59 5.78
C THR A 172 -7.47 5.09 6.51
N PHE A 173 -8.03 5.88 7.43
CA PHE A 173 -9.25 5.52 8.16
C PHE A 173 -10.44 5.31 7.23
N LEU A 174 -10.68 6.22 6.28
CA LEU A 174 -11.74 6.06 5.27
C LEU A 174 -11.62 4.74 4.50
N ARG A 175 -10.40 4.41 4.04
CA ARG A 175 -10.15 3.19 3.26
C ARG A 175 -10.29 1.93 4.11
N ALA A 176 -9.75 1.94 5.33
CA ALA A 176 -9.81 0.81 6.24
C ALA A 176 -11.25 0.46 6.62
N MET A 177 -12.07 1.46 6.97
CA MET A 177 -13.48 1.24 7.30
C MET A 177 -14.27 0.65 6.13
N LEU A 178 -13.87 0.93 4.89
CA LEU A 178 -14.53 0.44 3.69
C LEU A 178 -13.95 -0.88 3.16
N ILE A 179 -12.88 -1.41 3.75
CA ILE A 179 -12.04 -2.44 3.10
C ILE A 179 -12.77 -3.74 2.79
N ASN A 180 -13.77 -4.12 3.59
CA ASN A 180 -14.54 -5.35 3.35
C ASN A 180 -15.68 -5.16 2.34
N PHE A 181 -15.96 -3.93 1.89
CA PHE A 181 -17.07 -3.61 0.97
C PHE A 181 -16.67 -3.50 -0.50
N LYS A 182 -15.40 -3.76 -0.83
CA LYS A 182 -14.68 -3.61 -2.12
C LYS A 182 -13.66 -2.47 -2.09
N ILE A 183 -12.72 -2.51 -3.04
CA ILE A 183 -11.87 -1.36 -3.35
C ILE A 183 -12.68 -0.27 -4.05
N PHE A 184 -12.64 0.93 -3.47
CA PHE A 184 -13.23 2.14 -4.03
C PHE A 184 -12.15 3.05 -4.61
N LYS A 185 -12.46 3.72 -5.74
CA LYS A 185 -11.60 4.80 -6.24
C LYS A 185 -11.61 5.96 -5.26
N LYS A 186 -10.56 6.80 -5.27
CA LYS A 186 -10.43 7.95 -4.35
C LYS A 186 -11.71 8.81 -4.34
N ASN A 187 -12.25 9.16 -5.50
CA ASN A 187 -13.46 9.97 -5.66
C ASN A 187 -14.76 9.28 -5.19
N GLU A 188 -14.74 7.97 -4.97
CA GLU A 188 -15.91 7.20 -4.53
C GLU A 188 -15.93 6.99 -3.01
N LEU A 189 -14.79 7.21 -2.32
CA LEU A 189 -14.63 6.89 -0.89
C LEU A 189 -15.69 7.55 0.00
N LEU A 190 -15.90 8.87 -0.16
CA LEU A 190 -16.82 9.61 0.72
C LEU A 190 -18.28 9.20 0.53
N ASN A 191 -18.72 9.00 -0.71
CA ASN A 191 -20.09 8.61 -1.00
C ASN A 191 -20.38 7.21 -0.45
N ASN A 192 -19.43 6.28 -0.59
CA ASN A 192 -19.56 4.93 -0.04
C ASN A 192 -19.51 4.95 1.49
N PHE A 193 -18.63 5.74 2.10
CA PHE A 193 -18.58 5.89 3.55
C PHE A 193 -19.90 6.45 4.09
N LYS A 194 -20.43 7.52 3.50
CA LYS A 194 -21.74 8.10 3.87
C LYS A 194 -22.86 7.07 3.74
N SER A 195 -22.89 6.30 2.66
CA SER A 195 -23.90 5.27 2.44
C SER A 195 -23.85 4.14 3.48
N LYS A 196 -22.66 3.73 3.91
CA LYS A 196 -22.48 2.60 4.86
C LYS A 196 -22.54 3.01 6.32
N TYR A 197 -21.92 4.15 6.64
CA TYR A 197 -21.62 4.57 8.00
C TYR A 197 -22.15 5.95 8.36
N GLY A 198 -22.68 6.74 7.42
CA GLY A 198 -23.00 8.16 7.66
C GLY A 198 -24.04 8.44 8.75
N LYS A 199 -24.84 7.44 9.15
CA LYS A 199 -25.76 7.54 10.29
C LYS A 199 -25.11 7.24 11.65
N LEU A 200 -23.94 6.64 11.64
CA LEU A 200 -23.25 6.08 12.82
C LEU A 200 -21.94 6.83 13.10
N ILE A 201 -21.24 7.24 12.05
CA ILE A 201 -19.96 7.93 12.12
C ILE A 201 -20.08 9.20 11.29
N ALA A 202 -20.10 10.34 11.96
CA ALA A 202 -20.09 11.63 11.29
C ALA A 202 -18.70 11.93 10.71
N LEU A 203 -18.67 12.31 9.44
CA LEU A 203 -17.49 12.75 8.71
C LEU A 203 -17.11 14.20 9.08
N PRO A 204 -15.83 14.60 8.88
CA PRO A 204 -15.43 16.02 8.91
C PRO A 204 -16.29 16.88 7.98
N THR A 205 -16.55 18.12 8.37
CA THR A 205 -17.47 19.05 7.68
C THR A 205 -17.05 19.22 6.22
N GLU A 206 -15.77 19.46 6.00
CA GLU A 206 -15.17 19.76 4.70
C GLU A 206 -14.51 18.54 4.04
N SER A 207 -15.02 17.34 4.30
CA SER A 207 -14.44 16.06 3.84
C SER A 207 -14.08 16.01 2.36
N ASN A 208 -14.88 16.63 1.47
CA ASN A 208 -14.58 16.68 0.03
C ASN A 208 -13.30 17.47 -0.25
N ARG A 209 -13.19 18.66 0.34
CA ARG A 209 -12.01 19.54 0.23
C ARG A 209 -10.77 18.87 0.82
N ILE A 210 -10.90 18.29 2.01
CA ILE A 210 -9.83 17.53 2.68
C ILE A 210 -9.35 16.38 1.80
N LEU A 211 -10.26 15.58 1.23
CA LEU A 211 -9.88 14.46 0.37
C LEU A 211 -9.19 14.93 -0.92
N GLN A 212 -9.48 16.14 -1.41
CA GLN A 212 -8.77 16.77 -2.51
C GLN A 212 -7.40 17.35 -2.13
N HIS A 213 -6.94 17.10 -0.89
CA HIS A 213 -5.64 17.54 -0.38
C HIS A 213 -5.53 19.07 -0.27
N ASN A 214 -6.64 19.73 0.02
CA ASN A 214 -6.66 21.15 0.37
C ASN A 214 -7.00 21.26 1.85
N LEU A 215 -5.99 21.35 2.73
CA LEU A 215 -6.17 21.29 4.19
C LEU A 215 -6.04 22.66 4.85
N GLU A 216 -6.82 22.86 5.90
CA GLU A 216 -6.80 24.02 6.81
C GLU A 216 -6.47 23.55 8.23
N THR A 217 -5.96 24.44 9.07
CA THR A 217 -5.60 24.12 10.47
C THR A 217 -6.74 23.51 11.27
N LYS A 218 -7.99 23.95 11.04
CA LYS A 218 -9.18 23.42 11.72
C LYS A 218 -9.48 21.96 11.37
N ASP A 219 -9.03 21.49 10.21
CA ASP A 219 -9.27 20.11 9.75
C ASP A 219 -8.55 19.09 10.64
N PHE A 220 -7.47 19.50 11.30
CA PHE A 220 -6.72 18.63 12.20
C PHE A 220 -7.62 18.05 13.29
N GLU A 221 -8.35 18.90 14.00
CA GLU A 221 -9.22 18.47 15.09
C GLU A 221 -10.43 17.68 14.58
N GLU A 222 -11.05 18.11 13.48
CA GLU A 222 -12.18 17.37 12.90
C GLU A 222 -11.78 15.95 12.45
N ILE A 223 -10.57 15.79 11.89
CA ILE A 223 -10.05 14.49 11.49
C ILE A 223 -9.75 13.61 12.70
N LEU A 224 -9.20 14.16 13.80
CA LEU A 224 -8.96 13.39 15.01
C LEU A 224 -10.27 12.86 15.62
N ILE A 225 -11.29 13.71 15.73
CA ILE A 225 -12.63 13.31 16.17
C ILE A 225 -13.21 12.22 15.26
N PHE A 226 -13.02 12.35 13.95
CA PHE A 226 -13.44 11.31 13.01
C PHE A 226 -12.70 9.98 13.23
N CYS A 227 -11.39 10.02 13.47
CA CYS A 227 -10.59 8.82 13.76
C CYS A 227 -11.07 8.13 15.04
N GLU A 228 -11.30 8.90 16.11
CA GLU A 228 -11.82 8.40 17.39
C GLU A 228 -13.16 7.68 17.20
N ARG A 229 -14.12 8.33 16.54
CA ARG A 229 -15.43 7.73 16.25
C ARG A 229 -15.36 6.44 15.45
N CYS A 230 -14.38 6.33 14.53
CA CYS A 230 -14.14 5.08 13.81
C CYS A 230 -13.63 3.98 14.73
N LEU A 231 -12.69 4.28 15.63
CA LEU A 231 -12.17 3.31 16.60
C LEU A 231 -13.28 2.85 17.55
N ASP A 232 -14.07 3.78 18.11
CA ASP A 232 -15.19 3.47 18.99
C ASP A 232 -16.20 2.54 18.32
N PHE A 233 -16.53 2.81 17.05
CA PHE A 233 -17.42 1.97 16.28
C PHE A 233 -16.90 0.53 16.14
N LEU A 234 -15.59 0.36 15.96
CA LEU A 234 -14.93 -0.95 15.83
C LEU A 234 -14.84 -1.71 17.17
N VAL A 235 -14.94 -1.04 18.31
CA VAL A 235 -14.96 -1.67 19.64
C VAL A 235 -16.35 -2.20 19.99
N ILE A 236 -17.41 -1.46 19.61
CA ILE A 236 -18.80 -1.77 20.00
C ILE A 236 -19.38 -2.97 19.24
N LYS A 237 -18.87 -3.27 18.04
CA LYS A 237 -19.39 -4.31 17.14
C LYS A 237 -18.40 -5.45 16.92
#